data_AF-A0A023G838-F1
#
_entry.id   AF-A0A023G838-F1
#
_cell.length_a   1.000
_cell.length_b   1.000
_cell.length_c   1.000
_cell.angle_alpha   90.00
_cell.angle_beta   90.00
_cell.angle_gamma   90.00
#
_symmetry.space_group_name_H-M   'P 1'
#
loop_
_entity.id
_entity.type
_entity.pdbx_description
1 polymer ?
#
loop_
_entity_poly.entity_id
_entity_poly.type
_entity_poly.pdbx_seq_one_letter_code
_entity_poly.pdbx_strand_id
1 'polypeptide(L)'
;GRRRAGQSSCETVRPRQLVRSHSVYFVTWLPVMTSTKSKVCLAVFTAICGVVLLVGVLGHIYFPAIMRGKIAEQLQLKEGSETLKKWSDVKVPIYMSFHMFNITNPEEFAAGEVADVKQTGPYVYREYRKKEIQGFDNERYTVQYFDRKSFVFEPSMSAGTEDDMINVINVPVVAISALTRKKVPEVAAPLVMPILDSMMRKHNETLATRRSVREMLFDGYQVGLMRDLIRLAKAFLPKLENPLKNNTFGLFFERNNSHDGLYSVYTGEDDPAKFAKLERWNNLGNLTYWAGPTCNMINGTDGGQFAPFLSKDSTLYVFSTDLCRSMHFRYEKDTEVHGIR
;
A
#
# COMPACT_ATOMS: atom_id res chain seq x y z
N GLY A 1 14.78 -26.82 -75.05
CA GLY A 1 14.93 -26.29 -76.43
C GLY A 1 15.22 -24.80 -76.34
N ARG A 2 15.91 -24.13 -77.29
CA ARG A 2 15.53 -23.89 -78.71
C ARG A 2 14.13 -23.22 -78.80
N ARG A 3 14.05 -21.90 -79.09
CA ARG A 3 13.91 -21.22 -80.43
C ARG A 3 12.43 -21.20 -80.91
N ARG A 4 11.87 -20.20 -81.60
CA ARG A 4 12.32 -18.94 -82.29
C ARG A 4 11.52 -17.72 -81.72
N ALA A 5 11.87 -16.42 -81.85
CA ALA A 5 12.29 -15.55 -82.97
C ALA A 5 11.17 -15.30 -84.03
N GLY A 6 11.01 -14.10 -84.64
CA GLY A 6 11.81 -12.85 -84.62
C GLY A 6 10.95 -11.57 -84.74
N GLN A 7 11.50 -10.35 -84.59
CA GLN A 7 12.00 -9.43 -85.65
C GLN A 7 10.89 -8.85 -86.57
N SER A 8 10.92 -7.59 -87.03
CA SER A 8 11.90 -6.46 -86.96
C SER A 8 11.13 -5.12 -86.95
N SER A 9 11.64 -3.87 -86.98
CA SER A 9 12.93 -3.15 -87.21
C SER A 9 12.81 -1.77 -86.52
N CYS A 10 13.79 -0.87 -86.31
CA CYS A 10 15.27 -0.81 -86.41
C CYS A 10 15.73 0.34 -85.45
N GLU A 11 16.96 0.40 -84.94
CA GLU A 11 18.13 1.15 -85.46
C GLU A 11 17.83 2.57 -85.98
N THR A 12 18.51 3.66 -85.58
CA THR A 12 19.64 3.91 -84.63
C THR A 12 19.61 5.42 -84.21
N VAL A 13 20.48 6.04 -83.36
CA VAL A 13 21.80 5.69 -82.80
C VAL A 13 22.06 6.27 -81.37
N ARG A 14 23.27 6.02 -80.87
CA ARG A 14 24.01 6.40 -79.63
C ARG A 14 24.38 7.90 -79.50
N PRO A 15 25.13 8.35 -78.44
CA PRO A 15 25.20 7.91 -77.02
C PRO A 15 25.32 9.06 -75.97
N ARG A 16 24.96 8.79 -74.70
CA ARG A 16 25.88 8.68 -73.53
C ARG A 16 25.12 8.68 -72.20
N GLN A 17 25.64 7.95 -71.23
CA GLN A 17 25.25 8.04 -69.81
C GLN A 17 25.78 9.34 -69.20
N LEU A 18 25.14 9.83 -68.14
CA LEU A 18 25.81 10.00 -66.85
C LEU A 18 24.83 10.22 -65.70
N VAL A 19 25.19 9.71 -64.52
CA VAL A 19 24.41 9.82 -63.28
C VAL A 19 24.42 11.27 -62.79
N ARG A 20 23.25 11.86 -62.53
CA ARG A 20 23.15 13.14 -61.81
C ARG A 20 23.11 12.90 -60.30
N SER A 21 24.25 13.12 -59.65
CA SER A 21 24.29 13.42 -58.23
C SER A 21 23.50 14.70 -57.96
N HIS A 22 22.56 14.67 -57.03
CA HIS A 22 21.90 15.86 -56.51
C HIS A 22 22.73 16.46 -55.36
N SER A 23 23.82 17.13 -55.72
CA SER A 23 24.58 17.96 -54.77
C SER A 23 23.71 19.15 -54.33
N VAL A 24 23.29 19.16 -53.07
CA VAL A 24 22.55 20.29 -52.48
C VAL A 24 23.51 21.44 -52.22
N TYR A 25 23.46 22.47 -53.07
CA TYR A 25 24.25 23.68 -52.90
C TYR A 25 23.68 24.54 -51.76
N PHE A 26 24.37 24.57 -50.62
CA PHE A 26 24.15 25.59 -49.58
C PHE A 26 24.66 26.95 -50.08
N VAL A 27 23.77 27.76 -50.65
CA VAL A 27 24.10 29.11 -51.13
C VAL A 27 24.15 30.07 -49.94
N THR A 28 25.34 30.32 -49.41
CA THR A 28 25.57 31.24 -48.27
C THR A 28 25.47 32.71 -48.70
N TRP A 29 24.25 33.24 -48.73
CA TRP A 29 24.00 34.68 -48.86
C TRP A 29 24.36 35.43 -47.55
N LEU A 30 25.64 35.74 -47.38
CA LEU A 30 26.11 36.70 -46.37
C LEU A 30 26.32 38.08 -47.05
N PRO A 31 25.49 39.09 -46.75
CA PRO A 31 25.68 40.44 -47.31
C PRO A 31 26.92 41.11 -46.69
N VAL A 32 27.80 41.64 -47.54
CA VAL A 32 29.02 42.33 -47.10
C VAL A 32 28.66 43.70 -46.53
N MET A 33 28.47 43.78 -45.21
CA MET A 33 28.10 45.01 -44.50
C MET A 33 29.29 45.98 -44.43
N THR A 34 29.18 47.10 -45.15
CA THR A 34 30.26 48.11 -45.31
C THR A 34 30.33 49.16 -44.19
N SER A 35 29.39 49.18 -43.25
CA SER A 35 29.32 50.19 -42.17
C SER A 35 29.83 49.67 -40.83
N THR A 36 30.70 50.44 -40.17
CA THR A 36 31.26 50.12 -38.84
C THR A 36 30.17 49.92 -37.78
N LYS A 37 29.12 50.75 -37.80
CA LYS A 37 27.97 50.64 -36.88
C LYS A 37 27.25 49.29 -37.04
N SER A 38 27.10 48.83 -38.28
CA SER A 38 26.43 47.56 -38.60
C SER A 38 27.21 46.35 -38.08
N LYS A 39 28.54 46.37 -38.16
CA LYS A 39 29.41 45.33 -37.58
C LYS A 39 29.33 45.28 -36.05
N VAL A 40 29.23 46.43 -35.37
CA VAL A 40 29.04 46.50 -33.92
C VAL A 40 27.67 45.93 -33.52
N CYS A 41 26.58 46.30 -34.21
CA CYS A 41 25.25 45.73 -33.96
C CYS A 41 25.23 44.21 -34.15
N LEU A 42 25.88 43.68 -35.19
CA LEU A 42 25.99 42.24 -35.41
C LEU A 42 26.75 41.54 -34.28
N ALA A 43 27.90 42.09 -33.84
CA ALA A 43 28.68 41.54 -32.74
C ALA A 43 27.87 41.51 -31.43
N VAL A 44 27.18 42.60 -31.08
CA VAL A 44 26.29 42.68 -29.91
C VAL A 44 25.16 41.67 -30.00
N PHE A 45 24.51 41.53 -31.16
CA PHE A 45 23.46 40.53 -31.38
C PHE A 45 24.00 39.09 -31.19
N THR A 46 25.15 38.75 -31.78
CA THR A 46 25.76 37.43 -31.60
C THR A 46 26.17 37.16 -30.16
N ALA A 47 26.62 38.17 -29.41
CA ALA A 47 26.92 38.04 -27.99
C ALA A 47 25.65 37.78 -27.15
N ILE A 48 24.55 38.50 -27.42
CA ILE A 48 23.26 38.27 -26.77
C ILE A 48 22.74 36.86 -27.07
N CYS A 49 22.75 36.43 -28.34
CA CYS A 49 22.37 35.07 -28.71
C CYS A 49 23.26 34.01 -28.03
N GLY A 50 24.57 34.25 -27.94
CA GLY A 50 25.52 33.38 -27.22
C GLY A 50 25.20 33.28 -25.73
N VAL A 51 24.87 34.38 -25.05
CA VAL A 51 24.46 34.40 -23.65
C VAL A 51 23.11 33.69 -23.44
N VAL A 52 22.13 33.91 -24.33
CA VAL A 52 20.82 33.22 -24.24
C VAL A 52 20.98 31.71 -24.45
N LEU A 53 21.81 31.28 -25.41
CA LEU A 53 22.13 29.87 -25.62
C LEU A 53 22.87 29.27 -24.41
N LEU A 54 23.86 30.00 -23.84
CA LEU A 54 24.57 29.57 -22.64
C LEU A 54 23.61 29.38 -21.46
N VAL A 55 22.73 30.36 -21.20
CA VAL A 55 21.71 30.30 -20.14
C VAL A 55 20.70 29.17 -20.41
N GLY A 56 20.32 28.92 -21.66
CA GLY A 56 19.47 27.79 -22.04
C GLY A 56 20.12 26.42 -21.78
N VAL A 57 21.40 26.26 -22.13
CA VAL A 57 22.16 25.02 -21.90
C VAL A 57 22.42 24.79 -20.40
N LEU A 58 22.89 25.80 -19.68
CA LEU A 58 23.06 25.74 -18.23
C LEU A 58 21.72 25.47 -17.54
N GLY A 59 20.65 26.13 -17.98
CA GLY A 59 19.29 25.89 -17.51
C GLY A 59 18.86 24.44 -17.71
N HIS A 60 19.03 23.87 -18.90
CA HIS A 60 18.69 22.47 -19.17
C HIS A 60 19.49 21.47 -18.29
N ILE A 61 20.76 21.76 -18.02
CA ILE A 61 21.64 20.93 -17.18
C ILE A 61 21.28 21.02 -15.69
N TYR A 62 21.05 22.22 -15.16
CA TYR A 62 20.85 22.43 -13.71
C TYR A 62 19.39 22.39 -13.26
N PHE A 63 18.42 22.66 -14.15
CA PHE A 63 16.99 22.64 -13.80
C PHE A 63 16.52 21.31 -13.17
N PRO A 64 16.92 20.11 -13.67
CA PRO A 64 16.55 18.86 -13.01
C PRO A 64 17.07 18.74 -11.57
N ALA A 65 18.26 19.29 -11.27
CA ALA A 65 18.82 19.29 -9.92
C ALA A 65 18.11 20.31 -9.00
N ILE A 66 17.85 21.51 -9.51
CA ILE A 66 17.11 22.57 -8.78
C ILE A 66 15.68 22.09 -8.47
N MET A 67 14.99 21.48 -9.43
CA MET A 67 13.64 20.92 -9.23
C MET A 67 13.64 19.77 -8.25
N ARG A 68 14.62 18.84 -8.30
CA ARG A 68 14.76 17.79 -7.28
C ARG A 68 14.97 18.38 -5.89
N GLY A 69 15.83 19.40 -5.75
CA GLY A 69 16.04 20.12 -4.49
C GLY A 69 14.76 20.76 -3.95
N LYS A 70 14.01 21.48 -4.79
CA LYS A 70 12.75 22.13 -4.37
C LYS A 70 11.61 21.14 -4.07
N ILE A 71 11.52 20.04 -4.81
CA ILE A 71 10.56 18.96 -4.50
C ILE A 71 10.92 18.30 -3.17
N ALA A 72 12.20 18.01 -2.92
CA ALA A 72 12.67 17.48 -1.64
C ALA A 72 12.32 18.41 -0.46
N GLU A 73 12.70 19.69 -0.56
CA GLU A 73 12.42 20.73 0.44
C GLU A 73 10.92 20.88 0.73
N GLN A 74 10.06 20.82 -0.28
CA GLN A 74 8.60 20.92 -0.12
C GLN A 74 7.94 19.65 0.43
N LEU A 75 8.55 18.47 0.25
CA LEU A 75 8.01 17.20 0.76
C LEU A 75 8.33 16.94 2.23
N GLN A 76 9.23 17.71 2.86
CA GLN A 76 9.63 17.50 4.25
C GLN A 76 8.43 17.62 5.22
N LEU A 77 8.27 16.62 6.10
CA LEU A 77 7.27 16.64 7.17
C LEU A 77 7.72 17.60 8.27
N LYS A 78 7.48 18.90 8.07
CA LYS A 78 7.84 19.97 9.01
C LYS A 78 6.63 20.49 9.77
N GLU A 79 6.84 20.86 11.03
CA GLU A 79 5.80 21.46 11.88
C GLU A 79 5.17 22.69 11.20
N GLY A 80 3.83 22.81 11.30
CA GLY A 80 3.06 23.89 10.65
C GLY A 80 2.94 23.82 9.11
N SER A 81 3.74 23.00 8.43
CA SER A 81 3.78 22.95 6.95
C SER A 81 2.49 22.44 6.31
N GLU A 82 2.19 22.91 5.09
CA GLU A 82 1.07 22.41 4.29
C GLU A 82 1.21 20.93 3.92
N THR A 83 2.44 20.43 3.77
CA THR A 83 2.72 19.03 3.48
C THR A 83 2.38 18.14 4.66
N LEU A 84 2.79 18.51 5.89
CA LEU A 84 2.38 17.81 7.11
C LEU A 84 0.86 17.75 7.25
N LYS A 85 0.14 18.85 6.99
CA LYS A 85 -1.34 18.89 7.01
C LYS A 85 -1.94 17.89 6.00
N LYS A 86 -1.51 17.90 4.75
CA LYS A 86 -2.01 16.99 3.69
C LYS A 86 -1.63 15.52 3.92
N TRP A 87 -0.51 15.27 4.60
CA TRP A 87 -0.07 13.92 4.98
C TRP A 87 -0.81 13.37 6.21
N SER A 88 -1.27 14.25 7.10
CA SER A 88 -2.00 13.87 8.32
C SER A 88 -3.53 13.86 8.19
N ASP A 89 -4.10 14.62 7.24
CA ASP A 89 -5.53 14.71 6.94
C ASP A 89 -5.80 14.20 5.51
N VAL A 90 -6.07 12.89 5.38
CA VAL A 90 -6.21 12.22 4.09
C VAL A 90 -7.60 12.47 3.50
N LYS A 91 -7.69 13.41 2.55
CA LYS A 91 -8.96 13.83 1.92
C LYS A 91 -9.48 12.93 0.80
N VAL A 92 -8.68 11.97 0.35
CA VAL A 92 -9.12 10.95 -0.62
C VAL A 92 -10.02 9.96 0.12
N PRO A 93 -11.25 9.67 -0.34
CA PRO A 93 -12.12 8.70 0.33
C PRO A 93 -11.55 7.29 0.15
N ILE A 94 -11.31 6.61 1.26
CA ILE A 94 -10.87 5.20 1.30
C ILE A 94 -12.12 4.33 1.58
N TYR A 95 -12.24 3.21 0.88
CA TYR A 95 -13.34 2.26 1.06
C TYR A 95 -12.80 0.85 1.31
N MET A 96 -13.34 0.18 2.32
CA MET A 96 -13.04 -1.20 2.70
C MET A 96 -14.27 -2.07 2.40
N SER A 97 -14.11 -3.05 1.51
CA SER A 97 -15.21 -3.88 0.99
C SER A 97 -15.11 -5.32 1.51
N PHE A 98 -15.89 -5.64 2.53
CA PHE A 98 -15.90 -6.98 3.12
C PHE A 98 -16.73 -7.93 2.28
N HIS A 99 -16.14 -9.07 1.93
CA HIS A 99 -16.79 -10.18 1.25
C HIS A 99 -16.77 -11.38 2.19
N MET A 100 -17.94 -11.86 2.57
CA MET A 100 -18.09 -12.90 3.61
C MET A 100 -18.35 -14.25 2.97
N PHE A 101 -17.83 -15.33 3.54
CA PHE A 101 -18.10 -16.70 3.08
C PHE A 101 -19.14 -17.35 3.99
N ASN A 102 -20.39 -17.38 3.54
CA ASN A 102 -21.51 -17.98 4.26
C ASN A 102 -21.54 -19.50 4.04
N ILE A 103 -21.45 -20.27 5.14
CA ILE A 103 -21.54 -21.73 5.13
C ILE A 103 -22.99 -22.17 4.88
N THR A 104 -23.21 -22.98 3.84
CA THR A 104 -24.56 -23.43 3.45
C THR A 104 -24.98 -24.76 4.08
N ASN A 105 -24.02 -25.56 4.57
CA ASN A 105 -24.23 -26.85 5.25
C ASN A 105 -23.65 -26.85 6.69
N PRO A 106 -24.13 -25.93 7.57
CA PRO A 106 -23.49 -25.67 8.87
C PRO A 106 -23.61 -26.82 9.87
N GLU A 107 -24.61 -27.70 9.74
CA GLU A 107 -24.83 -28.84 10.63
C GLU A 107 -23.94 -30.02 10.23
N GLU A 108 -23.84 -30.28 8.92
CA GLU A 108 -22.98 -31.28 8.31
C GLU A 108 -21.49 -30.93 8.55
N PHE A 109 -21.11 -29.67 8.34
CA PHE A 109 -19.77 -29.17 8.68
C PHE A 109 -19.46 -29.28 10.18
N ALA A 110 -20.46 -29.09 11.05
CA ALA A 110 -20.29 -29.30 12.49
C ALA A 110 -20.17 -30.79 12.87
N ALA A 111 -20.73 -31.71 12.08
CA ALA A 111 -20.57 -33.15 12.22
C ALA A 111 -19.23 -33.68 11.67
N GLY A 112 -18.55 -32.92 10.80
CA GLY A 112 -17.21 -33.23 10.27
C GLY A 112 -17.11 -33.28 8.74
N GLU A 113 -18.18 -33.01 8.01
CA GLU A 113 -18.16 -32.91 6.54
C GLU A 113 -17.44 -31.64 6.06
N VAL A 114 -17.19 -31.55 4.74
CA VAL A 114 -16.57 -30.36 4.13
C VAL A 114 -17.57 -29.19 4.09
N ALA A 115 -17.12 -27.99 4.46
CA ALA A 115 -17.95 -26.78 4.37
C ALA A 115 -18.19 -26.35 2.92
N ASP A 116 -19.45 -26.38 2.49
CA ASP A 116 -19.92 -25.66 1.31
C ASP A 116 -20.06 -24.17 1.66
N VAL A 117 -19.41 -23.30 0.87
CA VAL A 117 -19.41 -21.85 1.11
C VAL A 117 -19.89 -21.06 -0.09
N LYS A 118 -20.72 -20.05 0.18
CA LYS A 118 -21.18 -19.06 -0.81
C LYS A 118 -20.74 -17.67 -0.39
N GLN A 119 -20.12 -16.93 -1.30
CA GLN A 119 -19.72 -15.54 -1.05
C GLN A 119 -20.96 -14.63 -0.95
N THR A 120 -20.97 -13.71 0.02
CA THR A 120 -21.95 -12.62 0.19
C THR A 120 -21.24 -11.27 0.35
N GLY A 121 -21.97 -10.17 0.19
CA GLY A 121 -21.42 -8.82 0.08
C GLY A 121 -21.19 -8.38 -1.38
N PRO A 122 -20.46 -7.27 -1.62
CA PRO A 122 -19.69 -6.53 -0.62
C PRO A 122 -20.54 -5.85 0.45
N TYR A 123 -19.99 -5.76 1.66
CA TYR A 123 -20.42 -4.83 2.70
C TYR A 123 -19.36 -3.75 2.79
N VAL A 124 -19.69 -2.54 2.34
CA VAL A 124 -18.73 -1.45 2.13
C VAL A 124 -18.76 -0.50 3.30
N TYR A 125 -17.57 -0.23 3.85
CA TYR A 125 -17.36 0.80 4.86
C TYR A 125 -16.41 1.84 4.30
N ARG A 126 -16.77 3.12 4.41
CA ARG A 126 -15.84 4.22 4.20
C ARG A 126 -14.93 4.34 5.41
N GLU A 127 -13.62 4.32 5.15
CA GLU A 127 -12.59 4.51 6.14
C GLU A 127 -12.14 5.98 6.14
N TYR A 128 -12.09 6.58 7.33
CA TYR A 128 -11.49 7.89 7.57
C TYR A 128 -10.18 7.69 8.33
N ARG A 129 -9.09 8.29 7.84
CA ARG A 129 -7.76 8.24 8.47
C ARG A 129 -7.30 9.62 8.88
N LYS A 130 -6.81 9.74 10.12
CA LYS A 130 -6.18 10.96 10.63
C LYS A 130 -4.94 10.62 11.44
N LYS A 131 -3.80 11.22 11.09
CA LYS A 131 -2.54 11.06 11.84
C LYS A 131 -2.51 12.07 12.99
N GLU A 132 -2.75 11.60 14.20
CA GLU A 132 -2.68 12.42 15.42
C GLU A 132 -1.20 12.56 15.82
N ILE A 133 -0.57 13.66 15.40
CA ILE A 133 0.85 13.97 15.68
C ILE A 133 1.08 14.08 17.19
N GLN A 134 2.09 13.37 17.69
CA GLN A 134 2.50 13.35 19.10
C GLN A 134 3.75 14.21 19.37
N GLY A 135 4.63 14.39 18.38
CA GLY A 135 5.83 15.22 18.50
C GLY A 135 6.83 15.02 17.37
N PHE A 136 7.91 15.81 17.40
CA PHE A 136 9.05 15.74 16.49
C PHE A 136 10.34 15.46 17.26
N ASP A 137 11.27 14.73 16.64
CA ASP A 137 12.64 14.55 17.09
C ASP A 137 13.60 15.09 16.03
N ASN A 138 14.25 16.22 16.37
CA ASN A 138 15.13 16.94 15.45
C ASN A 138 16.56 16.35 15.39
N GLU A 139 16.94 15.47 16.32
CA GLU A 139 18.25 14.78 16.30
C GLU A 139 18.20 13.53 15.40
N ARG A 140 17.05 12.86 15.36
CA ARG A 140 16.79 11.68 14.52
C ARG A 140 16.04 11.99 13.23
N TYR A 141 15.59 13.22 13.04
CA TYR A 141 14.76 13.69 11.92
C TYR A 141 13.48 12.85 11.76
N THR A 142 12.77 12.60 12.87
CA THR A 142 11.51 11.83 12.86
C THR A 142 10.31 12.62 13.39
N VAL A 143 9.12 12.20 12.97
CA VAL A 143 7.83 12.63 13.51
C VAL A 143 7.10 11.41 14.08
N GLN A 144 6.49 11.59 15.25
CA GLN A 144 5.72 10.57 15.94
C GLN A 144 4.21 10.84 15.82
N TYR A 145 3.42 9.80 15.59
CA TYR A 145 1.96 9.92 15.44
C TYR A 145 1.19 8.62 15.74
N PHE A 146 -0.10 8.75 16.03
CA PHE A 146 -1.07 7.64 15.99
C PHE A 146 -1.87 7.69 14.68
N ASP A 147 -1.95 6.57 13.95
CA ASP A 147 -2.80 6.45 12.75
C ASP A 147 -4.24 6.10 13.19
N ARG A 148 -5.08 7.13 13.40
CA ARG A 148 -6.45 6.95 13.89
C ARG A 148 -7.38 6.64 12.73
N LYS A 149 -8.12 5.55 12.85
CA LYS A 149 -9.00 4.99 11.81
C LYS A 149 -10.45 4.95 12.34
N SER A 150 -11.41 5.34 11.52
CA SER A 150 -12.84 5.11 11.80
C SER A 150 -13.58 4.64 10.56
N PHE A 151 -14.63 3.87 10.77
CA PHE A 151 -15.35 3.13 9.74
C PHE A 151 -16.83 3.50 9.80
N VAL A 152 -17.41 3.86 8.66
CA VAL A 152 -18.82 4.21 8.48
C VAL A 152 -19.38 3.36 7.36
N PHE A 153 -20.46 2.62 7.62
CA PHE A 153 -21.10 1.77 6.61
C PHE A 153 -21.70 2.63 5.47
N GLU A 154 -21.58 2.16 4.23
CA GLU A 154 -22.05 2.82 3.01
C GLU A 154 -23.11 1.92 2.33
N PRO A 155 -24.41 2.06 2.69
CA PRO A 155 -25.47 1.18 2.17
C PRO A 155 -25.63 1.24 0.65
N SER A 156 -25.39 2.41 0.05
CA SER A 156 -25.49 2.64 -1.40
C SER A 156 -24.41 1.93 -2.23
N MET A 157 -23.36 1.44 -1.59
CA MET A 157 -22.27 0.68 -2.22
C MET A 157 -22.28 -0.80 -1.81
N SER A 158 -23.22 -1.21 -0.95
CA SER A 158 -23.28 -2.54 -0.35
C SER A 158 -24.38 -3.41 -0.98
N ALA A 159 -24.17 -4.73 -1.02
CA ALA A 159 -25.12 -5.69 -1.59
C ALA A 159 -26.26 -6.09 -0.63
N GLY A 160 -26.16 -5.71 0.63
CA GLY A 160 -27.07 -6.04 1.73
C GLY A 160 -26.84 -5.12 2.93
N THR A 161 -27.37 -5.46 4.10
CA THR A 161 -27.23 -4.66 5.32
C THR A 161 -26.20 -5.24 6.29
N GLU A 162 -25.74 -4.48 7.28
CA GLU A 162 -24.89 -5.04 8.34
C GLU A 162 -25.64 -6.03 9.24
N ASP A 163 -26.98 -6.02 9.17
CA ASP A 163 -27.88 -6.91 9.93
C ASP A 163 -28.13 -8.25 9.19
N ASP A 164 -27.53 -8.43 8.00
CA ASP A 164 -27.58 -9.68 7.22
C ASP A 164 -26.98 -10.85 8.02
N MET A 165 -27.76 -11.91 8.23
CA MET A 165 -27.37 -13.05 9.05
C MET A 165 -26.66 -14.14 8.24
N ILE A 166 -25.38 -14.38 8.55
CA ILE A 166 -24.51 -15.36 7.89
C ILE A 166 -24.07 -16.48 8.85
N ASN A 167 -23.91 -17.69 8.33
CA ASN A 167 -23.22 -18.79 9.02
C ASN A 167 -21.72 -18.69 8.73
N VAL A 168 -20.90 -18.58 9.77
CA VAL A 168 -19.44 -18.48 9.66
C VAL A 168 -18.75 -19.43 10.64
N ILE A 169 -17.48 -19.74 10.41
CA ILE A 169 -16.69 -20.53 11.36
C ILE A 169 -16.64 -19.85 12.74
N ASN A 170 -16.86 -20.61 13.81
CA ASN A 170 -16.84 -20.12 15.17
C ASN A 170 -15.39 -19.92 15.65
N VAL A 171 -14.79 -18.81 15.20
CA VAL A 171 -13.38 -18.47 15.45
C VAL A 171 -13.00 -18.56 16.94
N PRO A 172 -13.80 -18.09 17.92
CA PRO A 172 -13.52 -18.30 19.34
C PRO A 172 -13.37 -19.76 19.75
N VAL A 173 -14.28 -20.65 19.33
CA VAL A 173 -14.24 -22.09 19.68
C VAL A 173 -13.02 -22.77 19.05
N VAL A 174 -12.71 -22.44 17.79
CA VAL A 174 -11.51 -22.95 17.10
C VAL A 174 -10.23 -22.45 17.77
N ALA A 175 -10.18 -21.17 18.15
CA ALA A 175 -9.05 -20.57 18.85
C ALA A 175 -8.86 -21.16 20.26
N ILE A 176 -9.93 -21.32 21.04
CA ILE A 176 -9.91 -22.00 22.35
C ILE A 176 -9.38 -23.43 22.19
N SER A 177 -9.88 -24.18 21.19
CA SER A 177 -9.45 -25.56 20.93
C SER A 177 -7.94 -25.64 20.58
N ALA A 178 -7.46 -24.74 19.73
CA ALA A 178 -6.06 -24.68 19.33
C ALA A 178 -5.14 -24.23 20.48
N LEU A 179 -5.56 -23.22 21.25
CA LEU A 179 -4.81 -22.72 22.40
C LEU A 179 -4.74 -23.75 23.54
N THR A 180 -5.84 -24.44 23.85
CA THR A 180 -5.85 -25.53 24.84
C THR A 180 -4.86 -26.62 24.44
N ARG A 181 -4.91 -27.13 23.19
CA ARG A 181 -3.95 -28.13 22.68
C ARG A 181 -2.48 -27.65 22.69
N LYS A 182 -2.23 -26.34 22.58
CA LYS A 182 -0.88 -25.75 22.60
C LYS A 182 -0.36 -25.38 24.00
N LYS A 183 -1.24 -25.23 24.99
CA LYS A 183 -0.91 -24.71 26.33
C LYS A 183 -1.10 -25.71 27.47
N VAL A 184 -1.96 -26.72 27.31
CA VAL A 184 -2.15 -27.79 28.29
C VAL A 184 -1.13 -28.90 28.04
N PRO A 185 -0.26 -29.24 29.01
CA PRO A 185 0.64 -30.39 28.88
C PRO A 185 -0.14 -31.70 28.73
N GLU A 186 0.41 -32.67 27.99
CA GLU A 186 -0.25 -33.96 27.72
C GLU A 186 -0.67 -34.68 29.01
N VAL A 187 0.16 -34.63 30.06
CA VAL A 187 -0.15 -35.19 31.40
C VAL A 187 -1.37 -34.58 32.09
N ALA A 188 -1.81 -33.38 31.68
CA ALA A 188 -2.99 -32.69 32.20
C ALA A 188 -4.19 -32.76 31.23
N ALA A 189 -3.99 -33.17 29.98
CA ALA A 189 -5.06 -33.25 28.99
C ALA A 189 -6.23 -34.19 29.40
N PRO A 190 -6.00 -35.37 30.03
CA PRO A 190 -7.10 -36.22 30.52
C PRO A 190 -8.00 -35.56 31.58
N LEU A 191 -7.50 -34.55 32.30
CA LEU A 191 -8.28 -33.78 33.28
C LEU A 191 -8.97 -32.57 32.64
N VAL A 192 -8.27 -31.84 31.77
CA VAL A 192 -8.77 -30.57 31.22
C VAL A 192 -9.72 -30.74 30.04
N MET A 193 -9.49 -31.73 29.16
CA MET A 193 -10.30 -31.90 27.94
C MET A 193 -11.77 -32.27 28.23
N PRO A 194 -12.10 -33.15 29.20
CA PRO A 194 -13.50 -33.43 29.57
C PRO A 194 -14.22 -32.21 30.17
N ILE A 195 -13.50 -31.35 30.90
CA ILE A 195 -14.05 -30.09 31.42
C ILE A 195 -14.37 -29.15 30.25
N LEU A 196 -13.48 -29.04 29.26
CA LEU A 196 -13.69 -28.21 28.08
C LEU A 196 -14.87 -28.69 27.22
N ASP A 197 -14.97 -30.00 26.96
CA ASP A 197 -16.09 -30.60 26.23
C ASP A 197 -17.43 -30.37 26.96
N SER A 198 -17.48 -30.61 28.27
CA SER A 198 -18.64 -30.32 29.12
C SER A 198 -19.06 -28.84 29.06
N MET A 199 -18.09 -27.92 29.06
CA MET A 199 -18.36 -26.49 28.93
C MET A 199 -18.79 -26.07 27.52
N MET A 200 -18.25 -26.68 26.46
CA MET A 200 -18.72 -26.46 25.08
C MET A 200 -20.18 -26.91 24.92
N ARG A 201 -20.52 -28.12 25.41
CA ARG A 201 -21.90 -28.63 25.43
C ARG A 201 -22.83 -27.71 26.23
N LYS A 202 -22.41 -27.23 27.41
CA LYS A 202 -23.19 -26.31 28.25
C LYS A 202 -23.58 -25.02 27.52
N HIS A 203 -22.70 -24.49 26.65
CA HIS A 203 -22.95 -23.26 25.87
C HIS A 203 -23.51 -23.54 24.46
N ASN A 204 -23.81 -24.80 24.12
CA ASN A 204 -24.24 -25.25 22.77
C ASN A 204 -23.26 -24.80 21.66
N GLU A 205 -21.96 -24.85 21.94
CA GLU A 205 -20.91 -24.33 21.04
C GLU A 205 -20.60 -25.30 19.89
N THR A 206 -20.75 -24.83 18.66
CA THR A 206 -20.57 -25.57 17.40
C THR A 206 -19.47 -24.97 16.52
N LEU A 207 -18.97 -25.73 15.52
CA LEU A 207 -17.91 -25.28 14.60
C LEU A 207 -18.34 -24.13 13.67
N ALA A 208 -19.63 -24.05 13.32
CA ALA A 208 -20.23 -22.88 12.68
C ALA A 208 -21.12 -22.13 13.68
N THR A 209 -21.11 -20.79 13.61
CA THR A 209 -21.98 -19.89 14.37
C THR A 209 -22.72 -18.98 13.40
N ARG A 210 -23.98 -18.65 13.70
CA ARG A 210 -24.79 -17.73 12.89
C ARG A 210 -24.78 -16.35 13.53
N ARG A 211 -24.34 -15.33 12.79
CA ARG A 211 -24.12 -13.95 13.26
C ARG A 211 -24.55 -12.93 12.22
N SER A 212 -24.82 -11.70 12.63
CA SER A 212 -24.92 -10.59 11.69
C SER A 212 -23.53 -10.18 11.18
N VAL A 213 -23.49 -9.47 10.05
CA VAL A 213 -22.24 -8.87 9.55
C VAL A 213 -21.67 -7.86 10.57
N ARG A 214 -22.52 -7.06 11.24
CA ARG A 214 -22.07 -6.10 12.27
C ARG A 214 -21.47 -6.79 13.49
N GLU A 215 -22.08 -7.87 13.98
CA GLU A 215 -21.54 -8.72 15.06
C GLU A 215 -20.18 -9.31 14.68
N MET A 216 -20.04 -9.84 13.45
CA MET A 216 -18.81 -10.51 13.02
C MET A 216 -17.66 -9.54 12.74
N LEU A 217 -17.97 -8.30 12.32
CA LEU A 217 -16.98 -7.26 12.04
C LEU A 217 -16.70 -6.37 13.25
N PHE A 218 -17.56 -5.38 13.54
CA PHE A 218 -17.21 -4.21 14.36
C PHE A 218 -17.82 -4.21 15.78
N ASP A 219 -19.09 -4.59 15.93
CA ASP A 219 -19.76 -4.59 17.24
C ASP A 219 -19.23 -5.72 18.14
N GLY A 220 -18.91 -6.86 17.51
CA GLY A 220 -18.55 -8.08 18.20
C GLY A 220 -19.74 -8.79 18.86
N TYR A 221 -19.57 -10.05 19.22
CA TYR A 221 -20.52 -10.82 20.02
C TYR A 221 -19.88 -11.40 21.30
N GLN A 222 -20.69 -11.57 22.34
CA GLN A 222 -20.25 -12.11 23.63
C GLN A 222 -20.00 -13.63 23.55
N VAL A 223 -18.78 -14.06 23.88
CA VAL A 223 -18.38 -15.47 23.92
C VAL A 223 -18.61 -16.05 25.32
N GLY A 224 -19.80 -16.65 25.51
CA GLY A 224 -20.23 -17.22 26.80
C GLY A 224 -19.26 -18.26 27.37
N LEU A 225 -18.71 -19.12 26.50
CA LEU A 225 -17.69 -20.11 26.85
C LEU A 225 -16.42 -19.45 27.42
N MET A 226 -15.90 -18.39 26.79
CA MET A 226 -14.67 -17.72 27.23
C MET A 226 -14.82 -17.11 28.62
N ARG A 227 -15.96 -16.44 28.89
CA ARG A 227 -16.25 -15.84 30.20
C ARG A 227 -16.22 -16.89 31.31
N ASP A 228 -16.86 -18.03 31.09
CA ASP A 228 -16.91 -19.11 32.08
C ASP A 228 -15.54 -19.81 32.22
N LEU A 229 -14.80 -20.02 31.11
CA LEU A 229 -13.44 -20.59 31.12
C LEU A 229 -12.45 -19.72 31.88
N ILE A 230 -12.42 -18.41 31.62
CA ILE A 230 -11.53 -17.47 32.31
C ILE A 230 -11.89 -17.37 33.79
N ARG A 231 -13.19 -17.46 34.15
CA ARG A 231 -13.63 -17.48 35.55
C ARG A 231 -13.13 -18.73 36.29
N LEU A 232 -13.19 -19.91 35.66
CA LEU A 232 -12.67 -21.16 36.21
C LEU A 232 -11.13 -21.11 36.30
N ALA A 233 -10.46 -20.74 35.21
CA ALA A 233 -9.01 -20.75 35.13
C ALA A 233 -8.36 -19.75 36.10
N LYS A 234 -8.95 -18.58 36.33
CA LYS A 234 -8.45 -17.60 37.31
C LYS A 234 -8.50 -18.06 38.77
N ALA A 235 -9.31 -19.06 39.11
CA ALA A 235 -9.30 -19.66 40.45
C ALA A 235 -7.99 -20.43 40.74
N PHE A 236 -7.32 -20.93 39.70
CA PHE A 236 -6.05 -21.68 39.79
C PHE A 236 -4.85 -20.87 39.28
N LEU A 237 -5.08 -19.96 38.33
CA LEU A 237 -4.06 -19.11 37.69
C LEU A 237 -4.50 -17.63 37.76
N PRO A 238 -4.38 -16.95 38.92
CA PRO A 238 -4.89 -15.58 39.09
C PRO A 238 -4.30 -14.53 38.13
N LYS A 239 -3.09 -14.79 37.62
CA LYS A 239 -2.38 -13.95 36.63
C LYS A 239 -2.76 -14.26 35.17
N LEU A 240 -3.75 -15.12 34.90
CA LEU A 240 -4.17 -15.41 33.53
C LEU A 240 -4.93 -14.24 32.92
N GLU A 241 -4.38 -13.66 31.86
CA GLU A 241 -5.02 -12.61 31.08
C GLU A 241 -6.13 -13.20 30.17
N ASN A 242 -7.15 -12.40 29.87
CA ASN A 242 -8.22 -12.81 28.96
C ASN A 242 -7.86 -12.38 27.53
N PRO A 243 -7.72 -13.30 26.56
CA PRO A 243 -7.41 -12.94 25.18
C PRO A 243 -8.56 -12.21 24.47
N LEU A 244 -9.79 -12.24 25.00
CA LEU A 244 -10.93 -11.48 24.49
C LEU A 244 -11.28 -10.35 25.47
N LYS A 245 -11.11 -9.10 25.04
CA LYS A 245 -11.51 -7.94 25.85
C LYS A 245 -13.03 -7.95 26.06
N ASN A 246 -13.43 -7.81 27.33
CA ASN A 246 -14.81 -7.99 27.79
C ASN A 246 -15.47 -9.36 27.43
N ASN A 247 -14.70 -10.38 27.03
CA ASN A 247 -15.20 -11.62 26.42
C ASN A 247 -15.92 -11.44 25.06
N THR A 248 -15.79 -10.28 24.41
CA THR A 248 -16.35 -10.04 23.07
C THR A 248 -15.38 -10.53 22.00
N PHE A 249 -15.89 -11.11 20.91
CA PHE A 249 -15.13 -11.37 19.69
C PHE A 249 -15.82 -10.71 18.48
N GLY A 250 -15.01 -10.06 17.64
CA GLY A 250 -15.35 -9.57 16.30
C GLY A 250 -14.04 -9.26 15.56
N LEU A 251 -14.00 -9.43 14.24
CA LEU A 251 -12.75 -9.33 13.46
C LEU A 251 -12.09 -7.93 13.53
N PHE A 252 -12.92 -6.89 13.69
CA PHE A 252 -12.54 -5.49 13.82
C PHE A 252 -13.10 -4.88 15.11
N PHE A 253 -13.38 -5.70 16.13
CA PHE A 253 -13.85 -5.24 17.43
C PHE A 253 -12.87 -4.22 18.03
N GLU A 254 -13.40 -3.09 18.50
CA GLU A 254 -12.66 -1.89 18.95
C GLU A 254 -11.70 -1.23 17.94
N ARG A 255 -11.69 -1.64 16.65
CA ARG A 255 -10.90 -0.95 15.62
C ARG A 255 -11.53 0.37 15.13
N ASN A 256 -12.80 0.62 15.45
CA ASN A 256 -13.47 1.86 15.07
C ASN A 256 -13.12 3.01 16.03
N ASN A 257 -12.67 4.14 15.47
CA ASN A 257 -12.24 5.35 16.19
C ASN A 257 -11.02 5.16 17.12
N SER A 258 -10.14 4.22 16.77
CA SER A 258 -8.91 3.88 17.51
C SER A 258 -7.69 3.85 16.58
N HIS A 259 -6.53 3.44 17.10
CA HIS A 259 -5.26 3.36 16.38
C HIS A 259 -4.53 2.04 16.69
N ASP A 260 -3.67 1.57 15.80
CA ASP A 260 -2.94 0.30 15.92
C ASP A 260 -1.53 0.41 16.53
N GLY A 261 -1.02 1.63 16.75
CA GLY A 261 0.20 1.86 17.53
C GLY A 261 0.80 3.25 17.34
N LEU A 262 1.84 3.56 18.12
CA LEU A 262 2.67 4.75 17.94
C LEU A 262 3.67 4.50 16.82
N TYR A 263 3.59 5.29 15.75
CA TYR A 263 4.57 5.28 14.66
C TYR A 263 5.63 6.34 14.90
N SER A 264 6.88 6.02 14.59
CA SER A 264 7.99 6.97 14.41
C SER A 264 8.44 6.84 12.95
N VAL A 265 8.33 7.91 12.17
CA VAL A 265 8.73 7.92 10.74
C VAL A 265 9.68 9.07 10.45
N TYR A 266 10.60 8.89 9.51
CA TYR A 266 11.52 9.95 9.09
C TYR A 266 10.79 11.08 8.34
N THR A 267 11.13 12.33 8.65
CA THR A 267 10.53 13.52 8.04
C THR A 267 10.99 13.75 6.60
N GLY A 268 12.11 13.14 6.20
CA GLY A 268 12.79 13.40 4.92
C GLY A 268 13.64 14.68 4.93
N GLU A 269 13.91 15.26 6.10
CA GLU A 269 14.72 16.49 6.21
C GLU A 269 16.21 16.26 5.98
N ASP A 270 16.77 15.17 6.49
CA ASP A 270 18.17 14.79 6.31
C ASP A 270 18.43 14.11 4.96
N ASP A 271 17.53 13.22 4.55
CA ASP A 271 17.57 12.46 3.32
C ASP A 271 16.14 12.29 2.75
N PRO A 272 15.82 12.89 1.58
CA PRO A 272 14.53 12.71 0.93
C PRO A 272 14.19 11.23 0.64
N ALA A 273 15.20 10.37 0.44
CA ALA A 273 14.99 8.94 0.26
C ALA A 273 14.50 8.23 1.54
N LYS A 274 14.49 8.88 2.71
CA LYS A 274 13.90 8.38 3.96
C LYS A 274 12.45 8.81 4.18
N PHE A 275 11.92 9.79 3.45
CA PHE A 275 10.59 10.37 3.67
C PHE A 275 9.51 9.31 3.95
N ALA A 276 8.81 9.49 5.07
CA ALA A 276 7.73 8.64 5.58
C ALA A 276 8.09 7.16 5.85
N LYS A 277 9.37 6.76 5.77
CA LYS A 277 9.79 5.42 6.20
C LYS A 277 9.74 5.29 7.71
N LEU A 278 9.31 4.14 8.21
CA LEU A 278 9.29 3.82 9.63
C LEU A 278 10.72 3.71 10.16
N GLU A 279 10.92 4.38 11.30
CA GLU A 279 12.08 4.25 12.18
C GLU A 279 11.75 3.28 13.33
N ARG A 280 10.53 3.37 13.89
CA ARG A 280 9.98 2.45 14.90
C ARG A 280 8.45 2.35 14.81
N TRP A 281 7.91 1.24 15.33
CA TRP A 281 6.49 1.10 15.69
C TRP A 281 6.38 0.60 17.13
N ASN A 282 5.54 1.23 17.95
CA ASN A 282 5.43 0.97 19.40
C ASN A 282 6.79 0.96 20.12
N ASN A 283 7.67 1.89 19.76
CA ASN A 283 9.07 2.00 20.23
C ASN A 283 10.00 0.81 19.88
N LEU A 284 9.54 -0.13 19.06
CA LEU A 284 10.35 -1.23 18.53
C LEU A 284 10.87 -0.89 17.13
N GLY A 285 12.17 -1.15 16.88
CA GLY A 285 12.77 -1.10 15.53
C GLY A 285 12.68 -2.44 14.77
N ASN A 286 12.40 -3.53 15.48
CA ASN A 286 12.13 -4.86 14.92
C ASN A 286 11.00 -5.52 15.73
N LEU A 287 10.20 -6.35 15.06
CA LEU A 287 9.17 -7.19 15.67
C LEU A 287 9.78 -8.31 16.55
N THR A 288 8.92 -9.03 17.25
CA THR A 288 9.28 -10.21 18.06
C THR A 288 8.45 -11.46 17.71
N TYR A 289 7.73 -11.41 16.59
CA TYR A 289 6.69 -12.41 16.24
C TYR A 289 7.21 -13.56 15.38
N TRP A 290 8.26 -13.34 14.59
CA TRP A 290 8.71 -14.26 13.54
C TRP A 290 10.02 -14.97 13.91
N ALA A 291 10.32 -16.08 13.25
CA ALA A 291 11.61 -16.76 13.38
C ALA A 291 12.70 -16.00 12.60
N GLY A 292 13.83 -15.72 13.25
CA GLY A 292 14.99 -15.06 12.65
C GLY A 292 14.88 -13.53 12.57
N PRO A 293 16.01 -12.80 12.50
CA PRO A 293 16.01 -11.33 12.54
C PRO A 293 15.35 -10.71 11.30
N THR A 294 15.64 -11.22 10.10
CA THR A 294 15.16 -10.65 8.83
C THR A 294 13.63 -10.63 8.72
N CYS A 295 12.94 -11.66 9.21
CA CYS A 295 11.49 -11.73 9.19
C CYS A 295 10.82 -10.74 10.16
N ASN A 296 11.57 -10.24 11.15
CA ASN A 296 11.10 -9.25 12.12
C ASN A 296 11.42 -7.80 11.72
N MET A 297 12.11 -7.56 10.60
CA MET A 297 12.45 -6.20 10.18
C MET A 297 11.21 -5.36 9.83
N ILE A 298 11.13 -4.17 10.40
CA ILE A 298 10.14 -3.14 10.05
C ILE A 298 10.75 -2.32 8.91
N ASN A 299 10.22 -2.48 7.69
CA ASN A 299 10.81 -1.95 6.46
C ASN A 299 9.81 -1.10 5.68
N GLY A 300 10.26 0.06 5.20
CA GLY A 300 9.49 0.90 4.29
C GLY A 300 8.53 1.86 5.00
N THR A 301 7.43 2.23 4.34
CA THR A 301 6.44 3.18 4.86
C THR A 301 5.19 2.47 5.40
N ASP A 302 4.17 3.23 5.81
CA ASP A 302 2.83 2.73 6.13
C ASP A 302 2.01 2.35 4.87
N GLY A 303 2.58 2.52 3.68
CA GLY A 303 1.91 2.32 2.39
C GLY A 303 0.99 3.46 1.96
N GLY A 304 0.82 4.51 2.79
CA GLY A 304 0.03 5.69 2.43
C GLY A 304 0.75 6.64 1.48
N GLN A 305 2.06 6.83 1.68
CA GLN A 305 2.95 7.59 0.79
C GLN A 305 4.34 6.95 0.72
N PHE A 306 5.17 7.39 -0.24
CA PHE A 306 6.53 6.89 -0.47
C PHE A 306 7.50 8.04 -0.77
N ALA A 307 8.80 7.79 -0.61
CA ALA A 307 9.86 8.74 -0.95
C ALA A 307 9.84 9.14 -2.44
N PRO A 308 10.23 10.38 -2.79
CA PRO A 308 10.23 10.88 -4.16
C PRO A 308 11.34 10.25 -5.04
N PHE A 309 11.26 10.54 -6.34
CA PHE A 309 12.26 10.20 -7.36
C PHE A 309 12.48 8.69 -7.61
N LEU A 310 11.42 7.89 -7.39
CA LEU A 310 11.39 6.45 -7.65
C LEU A 310 11.73 6.11 -9.11
N SER A 311 12.28 4.91 -9.30
CA SER A 311 12.57 4.30 -10.60
C SER A 311 11.77 3.00 -10.80
N LYS A 312 11.74 2.46 -12.02
CA LYS A 312 11.09 1.17 -12.30
C LYS A 312 11.78 -0.01 -11.61
N ASP A 313 13.08 0.12 -11.31
CA ASP A 313 13.85 -0.88 -10.55
C ASP A 313 13.67 -0.74 -9.03
N SER A 314 12.97 0.31 -8.55
CA SER A 314 12.77 0.55 -7.12
C SER A 314 11.81 -0.48 -6.51
N THR A 315 12.27 -1.16 -5.46
CA THR A 315 11.41 -2.01 -4.63
C THR A 315 10.82 -1.20 -3.48
N LEU A 316 9.50 -1.09 -3.42
CA LEU A 316 8.78 -0.36 -2.38
C LEU A 316 8.42 -1.29 -1.24
N TYR A 317 8.96 -1.04 -0.05
CA TYR A 317 8.58 -1.76 1.16
C TYR A 317 7.43 -1.07 1.88
N VAL A 318 6.56 -1.87 2.50
CA VAL A 318 5.47 -1.41 3.38
C VAL A 318 5.44 -2.29 4.61
N PHE A 319 5.34 -1.67 5.79
CA PHE A 319 5.01 -2.36 7.04
C PHE A 319 3.49 -2.33 7.25
N SER A 320 2.89 -3.50 7.42
CA SER A 320 1.47 -3.63 7.77
C SER A 320 1.34 -4.21 9.17
N THR A 321 0.70 -3.43 10.04
CA THR A 321 0.26 -3.82 11.39
C THR A 321 -0.71 -4.99 11.34
N ASP A 322 -1.72 -4.93 10.46
CA ASP A 322 -2.75 -5.96 10.34
C ASP A 322 -2.25 -7.28 9.75
N LEU A 323 -1.20 -7.25 8.92
CA LEU A 323 -0.47 -8.46 8.49
C LEU A 323 0.67 -8.86 9.45
N CYS A 324 0.89 -8.09 10.53
CA CYS A 324 1.96 -8.25 11.51
C CYS A 324 3.38 -8.37 10.89
N ARG A 325 3.64 -7.76 9.72
CA ARG A 325 4.91 -7.93 8.99
C ARG A 325 5.17 -6.82 7.96
N SER A 326 6.43 -6.77 7.52
CA SER A 326 6.81 -6.07 6.29
C SER A 326 6.54 -6.92 5.04
N MET A 327 6.15 -6.25 3.96
CA MET A 327 6.01 -6.78 2.61
C MET A 327 6.67 -5.83 1.60
N HIS A 328 6.76 -6.23 0.33
CA HIS A 328 7.29 -5.37 -0.73
C HIS A 328 6.51 -5.47 -2.04
N PHE A 329 6.53 -4.38 -2.79
CA PHE A 329 5.97 -4.22 -4.13
C PHE A 329 7.10 -3.92 -5.11
N ARG A 330 6.90 -4.27 -6.38
CA ARG A 330 7.79 -3.94 -7.51
C ARG A 330 6.95 -3.31 -8.61
N TYR A 331 7.59 -2.55 -9.48
CA TYR A 331 6.95 -2.03 -10.69
C TYR A 331 6.36 -3.17 -11.55
N GLU A 332 5.14 -2.98 -12.02
CA GLU A 332 4.46 -3.88 -12.97
C GLU A 332 4.39 -3.23 -14.36
N LYS A 333 3.76 -2.05 -14.44
CA LYS A 333 3.47 -1.30 -15.67
C LYS A 333 3.31 0.19 -15.37
N ASP A 334 3.44 1.02 -16.41
CA ASP A 334 2.97 2.41 -16.37
C ASP A 334 1.43 2.42 -16.43
N THR A 335 0.82 3.43 -15.81
CA THR A 335 -0.62 3.64 -15.76
C THR A 335 -0.89 5.14 -15.68
N GLU A 336 -2.00 5.62 -16.23
CA GLU A 336 -2.40 7.03 -16.15
C GLU A 336 -3.69 7.18 -15.34
N VAL A 337 -3.68 8.08 -14.35
CA VAL A 337 -4.79 8.35 -13.43
C VAL A 337 -5.03 9.84 -13.39
N HIS A 338 -6.20 10.29 -13.86
CA HIS A 338 -6.58 11.70 -13.94
C HIS A 338 -5.55 12.62 -14.64
N GLY A 339 -4.86 12.13 -15.67
CA GLY A 339 -3.83 12.87 -16.41
C GLY A 339 -2.43 12.86 -15.77
N ILE A 340 -2.23 12.07 -14.70
CA ILE A 340 -0.94 11.85 -14.03
C ILE A 340 -0.46 10.43 -14.34
N ARG A 341 0.81 10.28 -14.70
CA ARG A 341 1.49 9.02 -15.07
C ARG A 341 2.66 8.73 -14.12
#